data_AF-A0A2K9D9M0-F1
#
_entry.id   AF-A0A2K9D9M0-F1
#
_cell.length_a   1.000
_cell.length_b   1.000
_cell.length_c   1.000
_cell.angle_alpha   90.00
_cell.angle_beta   90.00
_cell.angle_gamma   90.00
#
_symmetry.space_group_name_H-M   'P 1'
#
loop_
_entity.id
_entity.type
_entity.pdbx_description
1 polymer ?
#
loop_
_entity_poly.entity_id
_entity_poly.type
_entity_poly.pdbx_seq_one_letter_code
_entity_poly.pdbx_strand_id
1 'polypeptide(L)'
;MTNVDVPFADLSGAADDEADALTIGRRIRQLRTARGMTLDELAAAVERAPSQLSMIETGKREPKLTLLRTIAKALGATVDQLLEAEPLDERATLEIALERAMKGQTFRALGIEPFRIGKSVPDDALRALLALQGEIERLGDERSATPEEARRANVELRHLMRRQDNYFAELEEHARGILRAVDHPGGPLTQRTASDIAAHLGFSLHYVADLPASTRSVADIKHGRLYLSSTVPAKGDSRTAVLQALASRILGHAEPRSYAEFLRQRVETNYLTGALLIPEDHAVPVLHDAKSRRALSIEDLRDAYSVSYETAAHRFTNLATRHLGIPVHFLKVHESGTITKAYENDDVNFPSDRLGAIEGQMCCRRWTSRVVFDIPDKFNPYYQYTDTGNGTFWCTARVEASSEGAHSVSVGVRFDDTKWFVGRETTNRGVSRHAVEVCCRRAPAELESQWRDQAWPNVRTPRTLLATLPTGSFPGVDTTDLYEFLEAHAPRD
;
A
#
# COMPACT_ATOMS: atom_id res chain seq x y z
N MET A 1 -30.13 -31.51 -9.52
CA MET A 1 -29.50 -32.27 -8.42
C MET A 1 -28.06 -32.52 -8.83
N THR A 2 -27.18 -31.59 -8.46
CA THR A 2 -25.73 -31.71 -8.64
C THR A 2 -25.15 -30.98 -7.44
N ASN A 3 -24.64 -31.75 -6.47
CA ASN A 3 -23.94 -31.26 -5.30
C ASN A 3 -22.73 -30.46 -5.75
N VAL A 4 -22.63 -29.21 -5.31
CA VAL A 4 -21.40 -28.43 -5.38
C VAL A 4 -20.73 -28.61 -4.04
N ASP A 5 -19.75 -29.52 -3.98
CA ASP A 5 -18.84 -29.65 -2.84
C ASP A 5 -17.92 -28.42 -2.83
N VAL A 6 -18.16 -27.51 -1.88
CA VAL A 6 -17.28 -26.38 -1.59
C VAL A 6 -16.30 -26.84 -0.51
N PRO A 7 -14.98 -26.84 -0.76
CA PRO A 7 -14.00 -27.24 0.25
C PRO A 7 -13.93 -26.16 1.34
N PHE A 8 -14.18 -26.57 2.59
CA PHE A 8 -13.95 -25.73 3.77
C PHE A 8 -12.45 -25.44 3.91
N ALA A 9 -12.07 -24.19 3.71
CA ALA A 9 -10.73 -23.72 4.01
C ALA A 9 -10.47 -23.80 5.53
N ASP A 10 -9.32 -24.36 5.86
CA ASP A 10 -8.80 -24.56 7.21
C ASP A 10 -8.60 -23.21 7.92
N LEU A 11 -9.47 -22.91 8.90
CA LEU A 11 -9.46 -21.70 9.73
C LEU A 11 -8.49 -21.81 10.93
N SER A 12 -7.39 -22.54 10.80
CA SER A 12 -6.36 -22.65 11.85
C SER A 12 -5.33 -21.52 11.77
N GLY A 13 -5.80 -20.28 11.98
CA GLY A 13 -4.95 -19.09 12.06
C GLY A 13 -4.98 -18.43 13.44
N ALA A 14 -4.00 -18.78 14.28
CA ALA A 14 -3.57 -18.12 15.51
C ALA A 14 -4.64 -17.89 16.61
N ALA A 15 -4.91 -18.94 17.39
CA ALA A 15 -5.53 -18.82 18.71
C ALA A 15 -4.43 -18.66 19.77
N ASP A 16 -4.45 -17.53 20.48
CA ASP A 16 -3.86 -17.42 21.81
C ASP A 16 -4.59 -18.43 22.72
N ASP A 17 -3.83 -19.32 23.36
CA ASP A 17 -4.29 -20.57 23.98
C ASP A 17 -4.89 -20.33 25.39
N GLU A 18 -5.80 -19.36 25.51
CA GLU A 18 -6.63 -19.15 26.71
C GLU A 18 -8.10 -19.46 26.37
N ALA A 19 -8.66 -20.45 27.07
CA ALA A 19 -10.06 -20.85 26.92
C ALA A 19 -11.02 -19.67 27.25
N ASP A 20 -11.48 -18.98 26.21
CA ASP A 20 -12.45 -17.87 26.28
C ASP A 20 -13.69 -18.25 27.14
N ALA A 21 -14.09 -17.36 28.05
CA ALA A 21 -15.21 -17.53 28.97
C ALA A 21 -16.52 -17.96 28.30
N LEU A 22 -16.73 -17.60 27.03
CA LEU A 22 -17.87 -18.04 26.23
C LEU A 22 -17.83 -19.53 25.90
N THR A 23 -16.65 -20.04 25.52
CA THR A 23 -16.41 -21.45 25.20
C THR A 23 -16.65 -22.32 26.44
N ILE A 24 -16.09 -21.90 27.59
CA ILE A 24 -16.28 -22.57 28.88
C ILE A 24 -17.77 -22.61 29.25
N GLY A 25 -18.48 -21.48 29.10
CA GLY A 25 -19.92 -21.39 29.36
C GLY A 25 -20.76 -22.36 28.54
N ARG A 26 -20.44 -22.52 27.25
CA ARG A 26 -21.15 -23.46 26.36
C ARG A 26 -20.87 -24.91 26.71
N ARG A 27 -19.66 -25.26 27.12
CA ARG A 27 -19.31 -26.61 27.56
C ARG A 27 -20.07 -27.02 28.81
N ILE A 28 -20.17 -26.12 29.78
CA ILE A 28 -21.01 -26.31 30.98
C ILE A 28 -22.46 -26.60 30.59
N ARG A 29 -23.01 -25.84 29.65
CA ARG A 29 -24.38 -26.02 29.16
C ARG A 29 -24.56 -27.35 28.41
N GLN A 30 -23.60 -27.75 27.59
CA GLN A 30 -23.63 -29.00 26.83
C GLN A 30 -23.64 -30.20 27.78
N LEU A 31 -22.72 -30.25 28.74
CA LEU A 31 -22.63 -31.32 29.74
C LEU A 31 -23.84 -31.38 30.66
N ARG A 32 -24.38 -30.21 31.05
CA ARG A 32 -25.63 -30.12 31.81
C ARG A 32 -26.80 -30.73 31.04
N THR A 33 -26.92 -30.38 29.76
CA THR A 33 -28.03 -30.86 28.91
C THR A 33 -27.89 -32.35 28.59
N ALA A 34 -26.67 -32.84 28.35
CA ALA A 34 -26.39 -34.25 28.14
C ALA A 34 -26.76 -35.13 29.36
N ARG A 35 -26.70 -34.56 30.57
CA ARG A 35 -27.15 -35.20 31.81
C ARG A 35 -28.64 -34.98 32.13
N GLY A 36 -29.39 -34.31 31.25
CA GLY A 36 -30.81 -34.03 31.46
C GLY A 36 -31.10 -33.03 32.59
N MET A 37 -30.08 -32.31 33.08
CA MET A 37 -30.24 -31.38 34.20
C MET A 37 -30.81 -30.03 33.75
N THR A 38 -31.72 -29.47 34.53
CA THR A 38 -32.20 -28.08 34.35
C THR A 38 -31.18 -27.07 34.88
N LEU A 39 -31.29 -25.81 34.45
CA LEU A 39 -30.39 -24.75 34.93
C LEU A 39 -30.54 -24.55 36.46
N ASP A 40 -31.78 -24.67 36.97
CA ASP A 40 -32.09 -24.54 38.40
C ASP A 40 -31.51 -25.70 39.22
N GLU A 41 -31.53 -26.92 38.68
CA GLU A 41 -30.93 -28.10 39.30
C GLU A 41 -29.40 -27.96 39.39
N LEU A 42 -28.74 -27.49 38.33
CA LEU A 42 -27.29 -27.24 38.38
C LEU A 42 -26.96 -26.09 39.35
N ALA A 43 -27.76 -25.02 39.34
CA ALA A 43 -27.57 -23.88 40.24
C ALA A 43 -27.73 -24.28 41.72
N ALA A 44 -28.72 -25.13 42.03
CA ALA A 44 -28.90 -25.71 43.36
C ALA A 44 -27.72 -26.61 43.75
N ALA A 45 -27.23 -27.45 42.84
CA ALA A 45 -26.12 -28.36 43.08
C ALA A 45 -24.77 -27.65 43.35
N VAL A 46 -24.61 -26.41 42.89
CA VAL A 46 -23.41 -25.59 43.13
C VAL A 46 -23.64 -24.43 44.10
N GLU A 47 -24.80 -24.40 44.77
CA GLU A 47 -25.21 -23.37 45.74
C GLU A 47 -25.11 -21.94 45.18
N ARG A 48 -25.63 -21.73 43.98
CA ARG A 48 -25.66 -20.41 43.31
C ARG A 48 -27.03 -20.05 42.80
N ALA A 49 -27.23 -18.75 42.60
CA ALA A 49 -28.45 -18.27 41.95
C ALA A 49 -28.48 -18.75 40.47
N PRO A 50 -29.65 -19.17 39.95
CA PRO A 50 -29.80 -19.55 38.54
C PRO A 50 -29.35 -18.45 37.57
N SER A 51 -29.56 -17.18 37.94
CA SER A 51 -29.10 -16.01 37.17
C SER A 51 -27.58 -15.95 37.03
N GLN A 52 -26.84 -16.37 38.06
CA GLN A 52 -25.38 -16.40 38.04
C GLN A 52 -24.85 -17.50 37.11
N LEU A 53 -25.50 -18.67 37.11
CA LEU A 53 -25.18 -19.79 36.20
C LEU A 53 -25.53 -19.44 34.75
N SER A 54 -26.65 -18.76 34.51
CA SER A 54 -27.00 -18.28 33.17
C SER A 54 -25.96 -17.29 32.61
N MET A 55 -25.46 -16.37 33.44
CA MET A 55 -24.41 -15.42 33.05
C MET A 55 -23.09 -16.11 32.69
N ILE A 56 -22.78 -17.23 33.37
CA ILE A 56 -21.62 -18.06 33.07
C ILE A 56 -21.84 -18.86 31.78
N GLU A 57 -22.99 -19.53 31.62
CA GLU A 57 -23.33 -20.30 30.40
C GLU A 57 -23.41 -19.45 29.12
N THR A 58 -23.62 -18.14 29.27
CA THR A 58 -23.70 -17.17 28.15
C THR A 58 -22.40 -16.39 27.93
N GLY A 59 -21.32 -16.73 28.65
CA GLY A 59 -20.02 -16.06 28.53
C GLY A 59 -20.02 -14.59 28.97
N LYS A 60 -21.07 -14.13 29.66
CA LYS A 60 -21.17 -12.75 30.17
C LYS A 60 -20.41 -12.55 31.48
N ARG A 61 -20.04 -13.64 32.14
CA ARG A 61 -19.26 -13.62 33.39
C ARG A 61 -18.32 -14.79 33.45
N GLU A 62 -17.05 -14.48 33.63
CA GLU A 62 -16.00 -15.47 33.76
C GLU A 62 -16.05 -16.13 35.16
N PRO A 63 -16.16 -17.47 35.24
CA PRO A 63 -16.19 -18.17 36.51
C PRO A 63 -14.81 -18.24 37.16
N LYS A 64 -14.72 -17.92 38.45
CA LYS A 64 -13.49 -18.17 39.22
C LYS A 64 -13.20 -19.68 39.27
N LEU A 65 -11.92 -20.06 39.28
CA LEU A 65 -11.47 -21.46 39.31
C LEU A 65 -12.16 -22.30 40.42
N THR A 66 -12.41 -21.70 41.58
CA THR A 66 -13.13 -22.35 42.69
C THR A 66 -14.55 -22.75 42.31
N LEU A 67 -15.28 -21.91 41.57
CA LEU A 67 -16.64 -22.19 41.10
C LEU A 67 -16.64 -23.18 39.93
N LEU A 68 -15.64 -23.06 39.04
CA LEU A 68 -15.40 -23.99 37.93
C LEU A 68 -15.21 -25.43 38.43
N ARG A 69 -14.46 -25.63 39.51
CA ARG A 69 -14.29 -26.93 40.20
C ARG A 69 -15.61 -27.48 40.74
N THR A 70 -16.45 -26.64 41.34
CA THR A 70 -17.75 -27.05 41.87
C THR A 70 -18.70 -27.45 40.75
N ILE A 71 -18.71 -26.68 39.65
CA ILE A 71 -19.51 -26.99 38.45
C ILE A 71 -19.04 -28.31 37.81
N ALA A 72 -17.73 -28.50 37.65
CA ALA A 72 -17.16 -29.74 37.13
C ALA A 72 -17.61 -30.96 37.96
N LYS A 73 -17.51 -30.86 39.29
CA LYS A 73 -17.95 -31.91 40.22
C LYS A 73 -19.45 -32.20 40.12
N ALA A 74 -20.29 -31.18 40.07
CA ALA A 74 -21.74 -31.33 39.93
C ALA A 74 -22.14 -31.96 38.59
N LEU A 75 -21.38 -31.65 37.54
CA LEU A 75 -21.54 -32.22 36.20
C LEU A 75 -20.77 -33.53 36.00
N GLY A 76 -20.13 -34.10 37.03
CA GLY A 76 -19.34 -35.33 36.92
C GLY A 76 -18.27 -35.29 35.80
N ALA A 77 -17.61 -34.15 35.65
CA ALA A 77 -16.52 -33.87 34.70
C ALA A 77 -15.28 -33.34 35.44
N THR A 78 -14.11 -33.36 34.80
CA THR A 78 -12.91 -32.70 35.33
C THR A 78 -12.90 -31.21 34.95
N VAL A 79 -12.09 -30.41 35.66
CA VAL A 79 -11.87 -29.01 35.26
C VAL A 79 -11.18 -28.96 33.91
N ASP A 80 -10.26 -29.88 33.66
CA ASP A 80 -9.58 -29.99 32.37
C ASP A 80 -10.60 -30.27 31.26
N GLN A 81 -11.60 -31.14 31.44
CA GLN A 81 -12.69 -31.35 30.46
C GLN A 81 -13.60 -30.14 30.19
N LEU A 82 -13.59 -29.14 31.08
CA LEU A 82 -14.27 -27.86 30.89
C LEU A 82 -13.38 -26.82 30.20
N LEU A 83 -12.07 -27.03 30.23
CA LEU A 83 -11.03 -26.15 29.65
C LEU A 83 -10.44 -26.72 28.34
N GLU A 84 -10.54 -28.03 28.12
CA GLU A 84 -9.98 -28.76 26.98
C GLU A 84 -10.75 -28.46 25.70
N ALA A 85 -9.98 -28.22 24.63
CA ALA A 85 -10.43 -28.03 23.27
C ALA A 85 -10.84 -29.36 22.57
N GLU A 86 -11.65 -30.19 23.22
CA GLU A 86 -12.38 -31.22 22.46
C GLU A 86 -13.35 -30.51 21.50
N PRO A 87 -13.45 -30.95 20.22
CA PRO A 87 -14.29 -30.28 19.25
C PRO A 87 -15.74 -30.26 19.74
N LEU A 88 -16.26 -29.04 19.91
CA LEU A 88 -17.68 -28.82 20.15
C LEU A 88 -18.48 -29.44 18.99
N ASP A 89 -19.75 -29.77 19.24
CA ASP A 89 -20.60 -30.22 18.14
C ASP A 89 -20.66 -29.14 17.03
N GLU A 90 -20.85 -29.58 15.77
CA GLU A 90 -20.78 -28.69 14.60
C GLU A 90 -21.69 -27.47 14.77
N ARG A 91 -22.88 -27.69 15.35
CA ARG A 91 -23.84 -26.63 15.64
C ARG A 91 -23.33 -25.62 16.68
N ALA A 92 -22.77 -26.08 17.79
CA ALA A 92 -22.20 -25.21 18.82
C ALA A 92 -21.03 -24.38 18.28
N THR A 93 -20.25 -24.95 17.36
CA THR A 93 -19.18 -24.22 16.65
C THR A 93 -19.76 -23.08 15.81
N LEU A 94 -20.82 -23.35 15.02
CA LEU A 94 -21.52 -22.32 14.23
C LEU A 94 -22.16 -21.24 15.11
N GLU A 95 -22.77 -21.62 16.24
CA GLU A 95 -23.36 -20.67 17.19
C GLU A 95 -22.30 -19.73 17.79
N ILE A 96 -21.12 -20.26 18.16
CA ILE A 96 -20.02 -19.46 18.73
C ILE A 96 -19.44 -18.52 17.68
N ALA A 97 -19.19 -19.01 16.47
CA ALA A 97 -18.68 -18.19 15.37
C ALA A 97 -19.61 -17.01 15.09
N LEU A 98 -20.93 -17.25 15.05
CA LEU A 98 -21.91 -16.20 14.78
C LEU A 98 -22.03 -15.23 15.97
N GLU A 99 -22.02 -15.71 17.21
CA GLU A 99 -22.03 -14.83 18.40
C GLU A 99 -20.77 -13.95 18.50
N ARG A 100 -19.61 -14.45 18.05
CA ARG A 100 -18.39 -13.64 17.92
C ARG A 100 -18.53 -12.59 16.83
N ALA A 101 -19.00 -12.98 15.64
CA ALA A 101 -19.24 -12.07 14.52
C ALA A 101 -20.21 -10.93 14.90
N MET A 102 -21.28 -11.24 15.65
CA MET A 102 -22.26 -10.26 16.14
C MET A 102 -21.69 -9.28 17.17
N LYS A 103 -20.65 -9.68 17.92
CA LYS A 103 -19.92 -8.79 18.85
C LYS A 103 -18.82 -7.99 18.16
N GLY A 104 -18.43 -8.40 16.95
CA GLY A 104 -17.38 -7.82 16.13
C GLY A 104 -17.70 -6.43 15.58
N GLN A 105 -16.70 -5.81 14.93
CA GLN A 105 -16.76 -4.43 14.44
C GLN A 105 -17.74 -4.27 13.26
N THR A 106 -17.86 -5.28 12.39
CA THR A 106 -18.72 -5.30 11.20
C THR A 106 -20.21 -5.09 11.55
N PHE A 107 -20.73 -5.85 12.52
CA PHE A 107 -22.12 -5.71 12.98
C PHE A 107 -22.41 -4.34 13.61
N ARG A 108 -21.47 -3.82 14.42
CA ARG A 108 -21.59 -2.50 15.05
C ARG A 108 -21.58 -1.37 14.01
N ALA A 109 -20.70 -1.46 13.02
CA ALA A 109 -20.56 -0.46 11.96
C ALA A 109 -21.80 -0.40 11.05
N LEU A 110 -22.45 -1.53 10.80
CA LEU A 110 -23.70 -1.62 10.03
C LEU A 110 -24.96 -1.28 10.86
N GLY A 111 -24.81 -1.01 12.16
CA GLY A 111 -25.94 -0.70 13.05
C GLY A 111 -26.87 -1.88 13.27
N ILE A 112 -26.38 -3.12 13.12
CA ILE A 112 -27.17 -4.34 13.32
C ILE A 112 -27.14 -4.68 14.81
N GLU A 113 -28.31 -4.70 15.43
CA GLU A 113 -28.46 -5.06 16.84
C GLU A 113 -28.17 -6.56 17.07
N PRO A 114 -27.33 -6.92 18.05
CA PRO A 114 -27.09 -8.31 18.41
C PRO A 114 -28.38 -8.99 18.90
N PHE A 115 -28.75 -10.10 18.28
CA PHE A 115 -29.87 -10.96 18.66
C PHE A 115 -29.41 -12.25 19.38
N ARG A 116 -30.37 -13.01 19.91
CA ARG A 116 -30.09 -14.34 20.50
C ARG A 116 -30.35 -15.43 19.48
N ILE A 117 -29.44 -16.38 19.37
CA ILE A 117 -29.62 -17.57 18.52
C ILE A 117 -30.61 -18.52 19.22
N GLY A 118 -31.79 -18.67 18.63
CA GLY A 118 -32.82 -19.60 19.12
C GLY A 118 -32.58 -21.03 18.68
N LYS A 119 -33.06 -22.01 19.44
CA LYS A 119 -32.98 -23.45 19.09
C LYS A 119 -33.71 -23.81 17.79
N SER A 120 -34.63 -22.96 17.34
CA SER A 120 -35.40 -23.14 16.09
C SER A 120 -34.67 -22.67 14.84
N VAL A 121 -33.49 -22.05 14.96
CA VAL A 121 -32.70 -21.62 13.81
C VAL A 121 -32.02 -22.86 13.19
N PRO A 122 -32.27 -23.18 11.91
CA PRO A 122 -31.61 -24.30 11.22
C PRO A 122 -30.11 -24.05 11.03
N ASP A 123 -29.31 -25.13 10.97
CA ASP A 123 -27.86 -25.04 10.78
C ASP A 123 -27.50 -24.37 9.44
N ASP A 124 -28.29 -24.60 8.40
CA ASP A 124 -28.12 -23.96 7.09
C ASP A 124 -28.26 -22.44 7.17
N ALA A 125 -29.13 -21.94 8.04
CA ALA A 125 -29.27 -20.50 8.26
C ALA A 125 -28.06 -19.91 9.01
N LEU A 126 -27.49 -20.66 9.97
CA LEU A 126 -26.26 -20.26 10.65
C LEU A 126 -25.08 -20.21 9.67
N ARG A 127 -24.92 -21.24 8.83
CA ARG A 127 -23.89 -21.26 7.78
C ARG A 127 -24.08 -20.12 6.78
N ALA A 128 -25.31 -19.86 6.34
CA ALA A 128 -25.60 -18.77 5.42
C ALA A 128 -25.29 -17.38 6.01
N LEU A 129 -25.59 -17.16 7.30
CA LEU A 129 -25.28 -15.90 7.98
C LEU A 129 -23.77 -15.70 8.17
N LEU A 130 -23.03 -16.77 8.50
CA LEU A 130 -21.57 -16.73 8.58
C LEU A 130 -20.94 -16.51 7.22
N ALA A 131 -21.43 -17.19 6.17
CA ALA A 131 -20.97 -16.97 4.81
C ALA A 131 -21.25 -15.52 4.34
N LEU A 132 -22.44 -14.99 4.65
CA LEU A 132 -22.78 -13.60 4.36
C LEU A 132 -21.90 -12.61 5.13
N GLN A 133 -21.59 -12.87 6.39
CA GLN A 133 -20.68 -12.03 7.17
C GLN A 133 -19.25 -12.08 6.62
N GLY A 134 -18.75 -13.25 6.26
CA GLY A 134 -17.47 -13.39 5.58
C GLY A 134 -17.44 -12.65 4.24
N GLU A 135 -18.54 -12.70 3.48
CA GLU A 135 -18.69 -11.96 2.22
C GLU A 135 -18.76 -10.44 2.43
N ILE A 136 -19.42 -9.99 3.51
CA ILE A 136 -19.47 -8.57 3.88
C ILE A 136 -18.09 -8.07 4.32
N GLU A 137 -17.33 -8.87 5.05
CA GLU A 137 -15.96 -8.54 5.44
C GLU A 137 -15.05 -8.52 4.21
N ARG A 138 -15.16 -9.51 3.33
CA ARG A 138 -14.49 -9.53 2.02
C ARG A 138 -14.82 -8.28 1.19
N LEU A 139 -16.10 -7.94 1.06
CA LEU A 139 -16.57 -6.73 0.36
C LEU A 139 -16.16 -5.43 1.11
N GLY A 140 -16.03 -5.48 2.42
CA GLY A 140 -15.59 -4.39 3.29
C GLY A 140 -14.10 -4.11 3.10
N ASP A 141 -13.29 -5.16 3.06
CA ASP A 141 -11.87 -5.13 2.71
C ASP A 141 -11.68 -4.68 1.26
N GLU A 142 -12.53 -5.13 0.33
CA GLU A 142 -12.56 -4.63 -1.06
C GLU A 142 -12.95 -3.15 -1.14
N ARG A 143 -13.85 -2.69 -0.27
CA ARG A 143 -14.25 -1.27 -0.17
C ARG A 143 -13.29 -0.42 0.63
N SER A 144 -12.42 -0.99 1.48
CA SER A 144 -11.36 -0.28 2.22
C SER A 144 -10.36 0.42 1.27
N ALA A 145 -10.34 0.01 0.00
CA ALA A 145 -9.89 0.83 -1.11
C ALA A 145 -10.82 2.04 -1.39
N THR A 146 -11.33 2.71 -0.34
CA THR A 146 -12.01 3.99 -0.52
C THR A 146 -10.98 5.02 -0.99
N PRO A 147 -11.34 5.91 -1.93
CA PRO A 147 -10.49 7.05 -2.27
C PRO A 147 -10.07 7.86 -1.03
N GLU A 148 -10.83 7.80 0.07
CA GLU A 148 -10.54 8.53 1.30
C GLU A 148 -9.47 7.85 2.18
N GLU A 149 -9.54 6.54 2.43
CA GLU A 149 -8.46 5.81 3.11
C GLU A 149 -7.15 5.92 2.32
N ALA A 150 -7.24 5.78 0.99
CA ALA A 150 -6.10 5.97 0.12
C ALA A 150 -5.49 7.38 0.23
N ARG A 151 -6.34 8.43 0.28
CA ARG A 151 -5.88 9.80 0.49
C ARG A 151 -5.21 9.98 1.85
N ARG A 152 -5.79 9.46 2.93
CA ARG A 152 -5.22 9.55 4.29
C ARG A 152 -3.86 8.86 4.37
N ALA A 153 -3.75 7.65 3.85
CA ALA A 153 -2.49 6.90 3.80
C ALA A 153 -1.41 7.64 3.01
N ASN A 154 -1.75 8.25 1.86
CA ASN A 154 -0.81 9.06 1.08
C ASN A 154 -0.35 10.31 1.87
N VAL A 155 -1.24 10.98 2.59
CA VAL A 155 -0.91 12.14 3.44
C VAL A 155 0.04 11.75 4.57
N GLU A 156 -0.26 10.67 5.29
CA GLU A 156 0.58 10.17 6.38
C GLU A 156 1.97 9.76 5.89
N LEU A 157 2.03 9.06 4.75
CA LEU A 157 3.27 8.67 4.10
C LEU A 157 4.12 9.88 3.70
N ARG A 158 3.51 10.92 3.11
CA ARG A 158 4.23 12.17 2.80
C ARG A 158 4.77 12.85 4.06
N HIS A 159 4.00 12.88 5.15
CA HIS A 159 4.49 13.42 6.42
C HIS A 159 5.64 12.59 7.00
N LEU A 160 5.61 11.27 6.87
CA LEU A 160 6.73 10.40 7.27
C LEU A 160 7.98 10.72 6.47
N MET A 161 7.86 10.75 5.13
CA MET A 161 8.96 11.07 4.24
C MET A 161 9.58 12.43 4.60
N ARG A 162 8.76 13.46 4.80
CA ARG A 162 9.24 14.80 5.17
C ARG A 162 9.98 14.82 6.52
N ARG A 163 9.50 14.09 7.53
CA ARG A 163 10.18 13.99 8.85
C ARG A 163 11.56 13.32 8.76
N GLN A 164 11.76 12.46 7.77
CA GLN A 164 13.00 11.71 7.57
C GLN A 164 13.87 12.30 6.45
N ASP A 165 13.57 13.53 6.00
CA ASP A 165 14.22 14.16 4.86
C ASP A 165 14.16 13.32 3.56
N ASN A 166 13.18 12.42 3.46
CA ASN A 166 13.02 11.39 2.45
C ASN A 166 14.26 10.50 2.29
N TYR A 167 14.93 10.26 3.41
CA TYR A 167 16.10 9.42 3.53
C TYR A 167 15.84 8.27 4.51
N PHE A 168 16.02 7.04 4.04
CA PHE A 168 15.77 5.82 4.80
C PHE A 168 17.09 5.06 5.01
N ALA A 169 17.76 5.35 6.13
CA ALA A 169 19.10 4.81 6.44
C ALA A 169 19.15 3.26 6.41
N GLU A 170 18.11 2.61 6.89
CA GLU A 170 18.01 1.15 6.87
C GLU A 170 18.01 0.61 5.44
N LEU A 171 17.29 1.24 4.51
CA LEU A 171 17.25 0.83 3.11
C LEU A 171 18.58 1.09 2.39
N GLU A 172 19.30 2.16 2.75
CA GLU A 172 20.66 2.40 2.26
C GLU A 172 21.63 1.31 2.72
N GLU A 173 21.52 0.87 3.98
CA GLU A 173 22.35 -0.23 4.48
C GLU A 173 22.07 -1.54 3.75
N HIS A 174 20.79 -1.86 3.48
CA HIS A 174 20.43 -3.03 2.67
C HIS A 174 21.02 -2.94 1.25
N ALA A 175 20.91 -1.77 0.61
CA ALA A 175 21.52 -1.54 -0.71
C ALA A 175 23.04 -1.74 -0.67
N ARG A 176 23.72 -1.15 0.33
CA ARG A 176 25.16 -1.26 0.49
C ARG A 176 25.61 -2.69 0.75
N GLY A 177 24.89 -3.43 1.60
CA GLY A 177 25.14 -4.83 1.88
C GLY A 177 25.07 -5.71 0.62
N ILE A 178 24.03 -5.53 -0.19
CA ILE A 178 23.85 -6.28 -1.45
C ILE A 178 24.94 -5.94 -2.45
N LEU A 179 25.23 -4.65 -2.65
CA LEU A 179 26.24 -4.21 -3.62
C LEU A 179 27.64 -4.70 -3.24
N ARG A 180 27.96 -4.76 -1.94
CA ARG A 180 29.20 -5.38 -1.44
C ARG A 180 29.22 -6.88 -1.66
N ALA A 181 28.10 -7.57 -1.47
CA ALA A 181 28.03 -9.02 -1.62
C ALA A 181 28.23 -9.49 -3.08
N VAL A 182 27.96 -8.62 -4.06
CA VAL A 182 28.22 -8.87 -5.49
C VAL A 182 29.50 -8.18 -5.99
N ASP A 183 30.35 -7.69 -5.09
CA ASP A 183 31.59 -6.97 -5.41
C ASP A 183 31.40 -5.84 -6.45
N HIS A 184 30.30 -5.07 -6.33
CA HIS A 184 29.99 -3.99 -7.28
C HIS A 184 31.11 -2.94 -7.26
N PRO A 185 31.78 -2.66 -8.39
CA PRO A 185 32.93 -1.75 -8.44
C PRO A 185 32.54 -0.27 -8.28
N GLY A 186 31.24 0.02 -8.27
CA GLY A 186 30.70 1.39 -8.25
C GLY A 186 30.21 1.89 -9.59
N GLY A 187 29.58 3.06 -9.56
CA GLY A 187 29.00 3.69 -10.75
C GLY A 187 27.71 3.00 -11.26
N PRO A 188 27.38 3.13 -12.56
CA PRO A 188 26.14 2.60 -13.12
C PRO A 188 26.06 1.08 -12.97
N LEU A 189 24.93 0.62 -12.42
CA LEU A 189 24.66 -0.81 -12.27
C LEU A 189 24.47 -1.47 -13.64
N THR A 190 25.23 -2.51 -13.99
CA THR A 190 25.08 -3.17 -15.29
C THR A 190 23.97 -4.22 -15.25
N GLN A 191 23.43 -4.62 -16.42
CA GLN A 191 22.48 -5.74 -16.47
C GLN A 191 23.07 -7.03 -15.89
N ARG A 192 24.39 -7.25 -16.07
CA ARG A 192 25.11 -8.38 -15.47
C ARG A 192 25.06 -8.31 -13.94
N THR A 193 25.36 -7.14 -13.36
CA THR A 193 25.29 -6.92 -11.91
C THR A 193 23.87 -7.16 -11.38
N ALA A 194 22.82 -6.77 -12.11
CA ALA A 194 21.44 -7.09 -11.72
C ALA A 194 21.19 -8.61 -11.68
N SER A 195 21.74 -9.37 -12.63
CA SER A 195 21.70 -10.84 -12.62
C SER A 195 22.53 -11.43 -11.48
N ASP A 196 23.69 -10.87 -11.17
CA ASP A 196 24.54 -11.32 -10.06
C ASP A 196 23.83 -11.11 -8.71
N ILE A 197 23.10 -10.00 -8.55
CA ILE A 197 22.23 -9.75 -7.39
C ILE A 197 21.11 -10.80 -7.31
N ALA A 198 20.45 -11.10 -8.43
CA ALA A 198 19.42 -12.13 -8.47
C ALA A 198 19.97 -13.50 -8.05
N ALA A 199 21.13 -13.88 -8.58
CA ALA A 199 21.80 -15.14 -8.25
C ALA A 199 22.23 -15.20 -6.78
N HIS A 200 22.75 -14.11 -6.22
CA HIS A 200 23.08 -14.00 -4.80
C HIS A 200 21.86 -14.23 -3.89
N LEU A 201 20.67 -13.80 -4.34
CA LEU A 201 19.40 -14.00 -3.65
C LEU A 201 18.75 -15.37 -3.93
N GLY A 202 19.40 -16.25 -4.70
CA GLY A 202 18.91 -17.58 -5.03
C GLY A 202 17.90 -17.62 -6.19
N PHE A 203 17.85 -16.58 -7.03
CA PHE A 203 16.97 -16.52 -8.19
C PHE A 203 17.72 -16.67 -9.51
N SER A 204 17.15 -17.45 -10.41
CA SER A 204 17.49 -17.46 -11.83
C SER A 204 16.52 -16.56 -12.61
N LEU A 205 17.04 -15.75 -13.54
CA LEU A 205 16.22 -14.85 -14.36
C LEU A 205 15.70 -15.58 -15.61
N HIS A 206 14.39 -15.52 -15.84
CA HIS A 206 13.71 -16.12 -16.99
C HIS A 206 12.91 -15.06 -17.75
N TYR A 207 13.18 -14.89 -19.04
CA TYR A 207 12.46 -13.93 -19.88
C TYR A 207 11.39 -14.66 -20.71
N VAL A 208 10.12 -14.33 -20.50
CA VAL A 208 8.96 -15.02 -21.10
C VAL A 208 8.03 -14.03 -21.80
N ALA A 209 7.32 -14.48 -22.84
CA ALA A 209 6.46 -13.61 -23.66
C ALA A 209 5.00 -13.51 -23.15
N ASP A 210 4.60 -14.46 -22.31
CA ASP A 210 3.23 -14.74 -21.86
C ASP A 210 3.03 -14.41 -20.36
N LEU A 211 3.75 -13.41 -19.88
CA LEU A 211 3.60 -12.94 -18.51
C LEU A 211 2.18 -12.39 -18.29
N PRO A 212 1.51 -12.67 -17.15
CA PRO A 212 0.14 -12.21 -16.91
C PRO A 212 0.02 -10.70 -17.08
N ALA A 213 -0.98 -10.24 -17.83
CA ALA A 213 -1.12 -8.82 -18.24
C ALA A 213 -1.26 -7.86 -17.05
N SER A 214 -1.69 -8.37 -15.90
CA SER A 214 -1.86 -7.64 -14.64
C SER A 214 -0.55 -7.48 -13.84
N THR A 215 0.52 -8.17 -14.22
CA THR A 215 1.79 -8.20 -13.49
C THR A 215 2.96 -7.67 -14.34
N ARG A 216 3.97 -7.10 -13.68
CA ARG A 216 5.22 -6.64 -14.34
C ARG A 216 6.34 -7.69 -14.30
N SER A 217 6.28 -8.56 -13.30
CA SER A 217 7.25 -9.62 -13.01
C SER A 217 6.58 -10.63 -12.08
N VAL A 218 6.98 -11.89 -12.17
CA VAL A 218 6.48 -12.96 -11.29
C VAL A 218 7.66 -13.67 -10.65
N ALA A 219 7.69 -13.75 -9.32
CA ALA A 219 8.72 -14.47 -8.58
C ALA A 219 8.17 -15.82 -8.10
N ASP A 220 8.73 -16.91 -8.62
CA ASP A 220 8.52 -18.26 -8.13
C ASP A 220 9.53 -18.56 -7.03
N ILE A 221 9.04 -18.48 -5.79
CA ILE A 221 9.83 -18.72 -4.58
C ILE A 221 10.15 -20.20 -4.42
N LYS A 222 9.25 -21.10 -4.87
CA LYS A 222 9.40 -22.55 -4.70
C LYS A 222 10.59 -23.07 -5.50
N HIS A 223 10.79 -22.56 -6.70
CA HIS A 223 11.86 -23.03 -7.60
C HIS A 223 13.00 -22.01 -7.79
N GLY A 224 12.97 -20.87 -7.10
CA GLY A 224 14.00 -19.83 -7.21
C GLY A 224 14.08 -19.24 -8.62
N ARG A 225 12.94 -18.87 -9.21
CA ARG A 225 12.85 -18.31 -10.57
C ARG A 225 12.18 -16.95 -10.56
N LEU A 226 12.76 -15.99 -11.26
CA LEU A 226 12.15 -14.68 -11.48
C LEU A 226 11.81 -14.54 -12.97
N TYR A 227 10.51 -14.52 -13.27
CA TYR A 227 9.97 -14.35 -14.60
C TYR A 227 9.78 -12.87 -14.91
N LEU A 228 10.29 -12.46 -16.07
CA LEU A 228 10.27 -11.10 -16.58
C LEU A 228 9.76 -11.12 -18.01
N SER A 229 9.11 -10.05 -18.44
CA SER A 229 8.64 -9.97 -19.82
C SER A 229 9.83 -9.93 -20.78
N SER A 230 9.82 -10.79 -21.79
CA SER A 230 10.73 -10.76 -22.94
C SER A 230 10.40 -9.61 -23.90
N THR A 231 9.15 -9.12 -23.86
CA THR A 231 8.79 -7.84 -24.47
C THR A 231 9.24 -6.74 -23.52
N VAL A 232 10.50 -6.32 -23.68
CA VAL A 232 11.02 -5.11 -23.03
C VAL A 232 10.02 -4.00 -23.34
N PRO A 233 9.39 -3.36 -22.34
CA PRO A 233 8.57 -2.20 -22.62
C PRO A 233 9.46 -1.23 -23.39
N ALA A 234 9.00 -0.74 -24.54
CA ALA A 234 9.76 0.20 -25.37
C ALA A 234 10.26 1.45 -24.59
N LYS A 235 9.76 1.64 -23.36
CA LYS A 235 10.22 2.59 -22.36
C LYS A 235 10.32 1.94 -20.99
N GLY A 236 11.51 1.52 -20.59
CA GLY A 236 11.79 1.05 -19.24
C GLY A 236 13.21 0.51 -19.14
N ASP A 237 13.88 0.81 -18.04
CA ASP A 237 15.16 0.20 -17.71
C ASP A 237 14.90 -1.24 -17.22
N SER A 238 15.41 -2.23 -17.95
CA SER A 238 15.24 -3.65 -17.61
C SER A 238 15.79 -3.99 -16.22
N ARG A 239 16.81 -3.25 -15.75
CA ARG A 239 17.37 -3.38 -14.40
C ARG A 239 16.34 -2.98 -13.34
N THR A 240 15.57 -1.92 -13.56
CA THR A 240 14.57 -1.44 -12.60
C THR A 240 13.51 -2.51 -12.32
N ALA A 241 13.02 -3.20 -13.36
CA ALA A 241 12.02 -4.26 -13.18
C ALA A 241 12.56 -5.44 -12.36
N VAL A 242 13.78 -5.89 -12.67
CA VAL A 242 14.48 -6.95 -11.92
C VAL A 242 14.64 -6.54 -10.45
N LEU A 243 15.20 -5.36 -10.22
CA LEU A 243 15.51 -4.88 -8.87
C LEU A 243 14.25 -4.60 -8.04
N GLN A 244 13.16 -4.10 -8.64
CA GLN A 244 11.88 -3.95 -7.95
C GLN A 244 11.32 -5.28 -7.47
N ALA A 245 11.39 -6.32 -8.31
CA ALA A 245 10.92 -7.65 -7.93
C ALA A 245 11.77 -8.25 -6.79
N LEU A 246 13.10 -8.07 -6.85
CA LEU A 246 14.00 -8.53 -5.81
C LEU A 246 13.87 -7.72 -4.51
N ALA A 247 13.62 -6.41 -4.61
CA ALA A 247 13.54 -5.50 -3.46
C ALA A 247 12.44 -5.90 -2.48
N SER A 248 11.25 -6.28 -2.95
CA SER A 248 10.18 -6.77 -2.07
C SER A 248 10.63 -8.01 -1.28
N ARG A 249 11.45 -8.88 -1.88
CA ARG A 249 11.98 -10.08 -1.23
C ARG A 249 13.11 -9.78 -0.26
N ILE A 250 14.02 -8.86 -0.61
CA ILE A 250 15.11 -8.39 0.25
C ILE A 250 14.53 -7.84 1.55
N LEU A 251 13.44 -7.09 1.45
CA LEU A 251 12.78 -6.45 2.58
C LEU A 251 11.83 -7.38 3.36
N GLY A 252 11.66 -8.63 2.91
CA GLY A 252 10.75 -9.58 3.55
C GLY A 252 9.29 -9.14 3.54
N HIS A 253 8.86 -8.42 2.49
CA HIS A 253 7.48 -7.98 2.37
C HIS A 253 6.54 -9.19 2.27
N ALA A 254 5.53 -9.21 3.12
CA ALA A 254 4.41 -10.13 3.04
C ALA A 254 3.25 -9.49 2.27
N GLU A 255 2.22 -10.27 2.00
CA GLU A 255 0.96 -9.78 1.46
C GLU A 255 0.42 -8.62 2.34
N PRO A 256 0.14 -7.45 1.75
CA PRO A 256 -0.22 -6.27 2.52
C PRO A 256 -1.62 -6.43 3.12
N ARG A 257 -1.77 -6.12 4.42
CA ARG A 257 -3.04 -6.24 5.14
C ARG A 257 -3.91 -4.98 5.08
N SER A 258 -3.37 -3.90 4.50
CA SER A 258 -4.05 -2.60 4.37
C SER A 258 -3.48 -1.82 3.20
N TYR A 259 -4.24 -0.83 2.73
CA TYR A 259 -3.75 0.07 1.68
C TYR A 259 -2.52 0.89 2.12
N ALA A 260 -2.45 1.28 3.40
CA ALA A 260 -1.30 1.97 3.97
C ALA A 260 -0.04 1.10 3.96
N GLU A 261 -0.17 -0.18 4.31
CA GLU A 261 0.94 -1.15 4.24
C GLU A 261 1.40 -1.37 2.80
N PHE A 262 0.47 -1.51 1.86
CA PHE A 262 0.79 -1.60 0.42
C PHE A 262 1.57 -0.38 -0.09
N LEU A 263 1.13 0.83 0.27
CA LEU A 263 1.84 2.06 -0.11
C LEU A 263 3.23 2.14 0.50
N ARG A 264 3.38 1.78 1.78
CA ARG A 264 4.67 1.74 2.47
C ARG A 264 5.63 0.77 1.76
N GLN A 265 5.20 -0.48 1.55
CA GLN A 265 5.99 -1.48 0.83
C GLN A 265 6.40 -0.98 -0.55
N ARG A 266 5.47 -0.36 -1.30
CA ARG A 266 5.77 0.23 -2.61
C ARG A 266 6.80 1.36 -2.54
N VAL A 267 6.79 2.20 -1.51
CA VAL A 267 7.83 3.24 -1.33
C VAL A 267 9.17 2.61 -1.04
N GLU A 268 9.23 1.65 -0.11
CA GLU A 268 10.47 0.96 0.26
C GLU A 268 11.09 0.22 -0.92
N THR A 269 10.29 -0.51 -1.71
CA THR A 269 10.72 -1.20 -2.93
C THR A 269 11.32 -0.23 -3.95
N ASN A 270 10.66 0.91 -4.18
CA ASN A 270 11.15 1.93 -5.11
C ASN A 270 12.40 2.64 -4.60
N TYR A 271 12.46 2.91 -3.30
CA TYR A 271 13.64 3.52 -2.66
C TYR A 271 14.84 2.60 -2.78
N LEU A 272 14.71 1.34 -2.36
CA LEU A 272 15.78 0.34 -2.42
C LEU A 272 16.25 0.13 -3.86
N THR A 273 15.32 0.05 -4.82
CA THR A 273 15.68 -0.04 -6.24
C THR A 273 16.51 1.18 -6.68
N GLY A 274 16.09 2.39 -6.32
CA GLY A 274 16.85 3.61 -6.61
C GLY A 274 18.23 3.62 -5.95
N ALA A 275 18.34 3.13 -4.71
CA ALA A 275 19.60 3.02 -3.98
C ALA A 275 20.55 1.98 -4.58
N LEU A 276 20.03 0.89 -5.14
CA LEU A 276 20.84 -0.11 -5.86
C LEU A 276 21.33 0.45 -7.22
N LEU A 277 20.48 1.16 -7.95
CA LEU A 277 20.84 1.75 -9.25
C LEU A 277 21.82 2.93 -9.13
N ILE A 278 21.66 3.73 -8.08
CA ILE A 278 22.47 4.92 -7.80
C ILE A 278 22.98 4.81 -6.34
N PRO A 279 24.08 4.06 -6.12
CA PRO A 279 24.60 3.81 -4.77
C PRO A 279 24.99 5.10 -4.05
N GLU A 280 24.59 5.22 -2.77
CA GLU A 280 24.89 6.38 -1.93
C GLU A 280 26.41 6.67 -1.87
N ASP A 281 27.21 5.63 -1.63
CA ASP A 281 28.68 5.69 -1.50
C ASP A 281 29.37 6.32 -2.73
N HIS A 282 28.75 6.22 -3.91
CA HIS A 282 29.26 6.81 -5.16
C HIS A 282 28.59 8.13 -5.52
N ALA A 283 27.27 8.23 -5.33
CA ALA A 283 26.50 9.39 -5.74
C ALA A 283 26.77 10.61 -4.85
N VAL A 284 26.91 10.43 -3.54
CA VAL A 284 27.12 11.53 -2.59
C VAL A 284 28.42 12.30 -2.86
N PRO A 285 29.59 11.65 -3.05
CA PRO A 285 30.82 12.35 -3.42
C PRO A 285 30.70 13.13 -4.73
N VAL A 286 30.08 12.54 -5.76
CA VAL A 286 29.86 13.19 -7.06
C VAL A 286 28.97 14.43 -6.92
N LEU A 287 27.90 14.33 -6.13
CA LEU A 287 27.00 15.46 -5.85
C LEU A 287 27.69 16.55 -5.02
N HIS A 288 28.56 16.21 -4.07
CA HIS A 288 29.35 17.19 -3.34
C HIS A 288 30.33 17.94 -4.24
N ASP A 289 31.04 17.23 -5.13
CA ASP A 289 31.91 17.86 -6.13
C ASP A 289 31.11 18.81 -7.03
N ALA A 290 29.99 18.35 -7.58
CA ALA A 290 29.10 19.17 -8.42
C ALA A 290 28.57 20.39 -7.66
N LYS A 291 28.20 20.25 -6.38
CA LYS A 291 27.80 21.37 -5.51
C LYS A 291 28.94 22.37 -5.33
N SER A 292 30.17 21.92 -5.09
CA SER A 292 31.34 22.80 -4.93
C SER A 292 31.60 23.66 -6.19
N ARG A 293 31.37 23.08 -7.37
CA ARG A 293 31.46 23.75 -8.67
C ARG A 293 30.19 24.50 -9.07
N ARG A 294 29.15 24.49 -8.24
CA ARG A 294 27.82 25.07 -8.50
C ARG A 294 27.19 24.56 -9.79
N ALA A 295 27.31 23.26 -10.03
CA ALA A 295 26.92 22.57 -11.24
C ALA A 295 26.01 21.36 -10.94
N LEU A 296 25.17 21.42 -9.90
CA LEU A 296 24.17 20.37 -9.65
C LEU A 296 23.19 20.29 -10.83
N SER A 297 23.03 19.09 -11.37
CA SER A 297 22.19 18.79 -12.53
C SER A 297 21.58 17.40 -12.37
N ILE A 298 20.26 17.31 -12.55
CA ILE A 298 19.54 16.02 -12.54
C ILE A 298 19.89 15.21 -13.78
N GLU A 299 20.23 15.88 -14.89
CA GLU A 299 20.63 15.21 -16.13
C GLU A 299 22.00 14.58 -16.01
N ASP A 300 22.95 15.26 -15.37
CA ASP A 300 24.29 14.71 -15.17
C ASP A 300 24.20 13.45 -14.29
N LEU A 301 23.32 13.46 -13.27
CA LEU A 301 23.04 12.28 -12.45
C LEU A 301 22.36 11.16 -13.26
N ARG A 302 21.38 11.51 -14.09
CA ARG A 302 20.70 10.57 -15.01
C ARG A 302 21.71 9.88 -15.92
N ASP A 303 22.58 10.66 -16.56
CA ASP A 303 23.53 10.18 -17.57
C ASP A 303 24.68 9.39 -16.92
N ALA A 304 25.20 9.85 -15.78
CA ALA A 304 26.26 9.17 -15.03
C ALA A 304 25.87 7.75 -14.60
N TYR A 305 24.59 7.52 -14.26
CA TYR A 305 24.09 6.22 -13.84
C TYR A 305 23.25 5.50 -14.92
N SER A 306 23.07 6.14 -16.08
CA SER A 306 22.28 5.64 -17.21
C SER A 306 20.85 5.24 -16.83
N VAL A 307 20.17 6.02 -15.97
CA VAL A 307 18.80 5.76 -15.52
C VAL A 307 17.78 6.69 -16.21
N SER A 308 16.48 6.55 -15.94
CA SER A 308 15.48 7.54 -16.38
C SER A 308 15.61 8.86 -15.63
N TYR A 309 15.09 9.96 -16.20
CA TYR A 309 15.09 11.25 -15.51
C TYR A 309 14.27 11.18 -14.22
N GLU A 310 13.14 10.45 -14.23
CA GLU A 310 12.35 10.19 -13.02
C GLU A 310 13.13 9.46 -11.93
N THR A 311 13.91 8.44 -12.28
CA THR A 311 14.73 7.69 -11.31
C THR A 311 15.82 8.58 -10.70
N ALA A 312 16.51 9.35 -11.53
CA ALA A 312 17.52 10.30 -11.09
C ALA A 312 16.92 11.40 -10.20
N ALA A 313 15.78 11.96 -10.58
CA ALA A 313 15.05 12.97 -9.82
C ALA A 313 14.64 12.45 -8.44
N HIS A 314 14.06 11.24 -8.37
CA HIS A 314 13.70 10.61 -7.09
C HIS A 314 14.92 10.34 -6.22
N ARG A 315 15.98 9.78 -6.80
CA ARG A 315 17.20 9.52 -6.03
C ARG A 315 17.81 10.80 -5.51
N PHE A 316 17.84 11.86 -6.33
CA PHE A 316 18.32 13.16 -5.91
C PHE A 316 17.52 13.67 -4.71
N THR A 317 16.20 13.49 -4.68
CA THR A 317 15.39 13.90 -3.52
C THR A 317 15.61 13.05 -2.27
N ASN A 318 16.17 11.84 -2.38
CA ASN A 318 16.59 11.05 -1.22
C ASN A 318 17.91 11.55 -0.62
N LEU A 319 18.83 12.04 -1.47
CA LEU A 319 20.19 12.39 -1.05
C LEU A 319 20.37 13.89 -0.76
N ALA A 320 19.64 14.78 -1.46
CA ALA A 320 19.90 16.22 -1.46
C ALA A 320 19.70 16.86 -0.09
N THR A 321 18.59 16.58 0.59
CA THR A 321 18.32 17.21 1.90
C THR A 321 19.29 16.69 2.95
N ARG A 322 19.47 15.36 3.03
CA ARG A 322 20.30 14.72 4.06
C ARG A 322 21.80 14.98 3.91
N HIS A 323 22.36 14.84 2.70
CA HIS A 323 23.81 14.90 2.48
C HIS A 323 24.27 16.27 1.98
N LEU A 324 23.47 16.93 1.15
CA LEU A 324 23.82 18.24 0.62
C LEU A 324 23.27 19.38 1.47
N GLY A 325 22.34 19.13 2.41
CA GLY A 325 21.69 20.18 3.19
C GLY A 325 20.87 21.14 2.31
N ILE A 326 20.33 20.64 1.19
CA ILE A 326 19.51 21.41 0.26
C ILE A 326 18.09 20.83 0.33
N PRO A 327 17.13 21.54 0.94
CA PRO A 327 15.72 21.16 0.88
C PRO A 327 15.22 21.22 -0.56
N VAL A 328 14.51 20.18 -0.99
CA VAL A 328 14.00 20.07 -2.36
C VAL A 328 12.52 19.68 -2.37
N HIS A 329 11.87 19.89 -3.50
CA HIS A 329 10.59 19.28 -3.81
C HIS A 329 10.62 18.55 -5.15
N PHE A 330 9.72 17.59 -5.30
CA PHE A 330 9.52 16.78 -6.48
C PHE A 330 8.05 16.84 -6.90
N LEU A 331 7.81 17.01 -8.21
CA LEU A 331 6.48 16.94 -8.82
C LEU A 331 6.49 16.03 -10.03
N LYS A 332 5.43 15.23 -10.13
CA LYS A 332 5.01 14.58 -11.37
C LYS A 332 3.60 15.03 -11.72
N VAL A 333 3.43 15.58 -12.92
CA VAL A 333 2.17 16.15 -13.38
C VAL A 333 1.82 15.55 -14.74
N HIS A 334 0.58 15.11 -14.93
CA HIS A 334 0.07 14.67 -16.22
C HIS A 334 -0.23 15.87 -17.13
N GLU A 335 -0.24 15.72 -18.46
CA GLU A 335 -0.57 16.78 -19.42
C GLU A 335 -1.93 17.45 -19.15
N SER A 336 -2.89 16.73 -18.56
CA SER A 336 -4.16 17.30 -18.09
C SER A 336 -3.98 18.37 -17.00
N GLY A 337 -2.88 18.29 -16.24
CA GLY A 337 -2.58 19.14 -15.09
C GLY A 337 -2.71 18.49 -13.74
N THR A 338 -3.15 17.25 -13.73
CA THR A 338 -3.35 16.49 -12.50
C THR A 338 -1.99 16.11 -11.92
N ILE A 339 -1.77 16.45 -10.65
CA ILE A 339 -0.59 16.01 -9.91
C ILE A 339 -0.77 14.52 -9.63
N THR A 340 0.18 13.70 -10.10
CA THR A 340 0.15 12.24 -9.89
C THR A 340 1.08 11.79 -8.78
N LYS A 341 2.13 12.57 -8.49
CA LYS A 341 3.06 12.34 -7.38
C LYS A 341 3.67 13.66 -6.94
N ALA A 342 3.77 13.88 -5.63
CA ALA A 342 4.42 15.05 -5.07
C ALA A 342 5.20 14.67 -3.81
N TYR A 343 6.26 15.43 -3.55
CA TYR A 343 7.05 15.35 -2.33
C TYR A 343 7.71 16.71 -2.06
N GLU A 344 7.84 17.10 -0.79
CA GLU A 344 8.45 18.38 -0.42
C GLU A 344 9.15 18.37 0.94
N ASN A 345 10.30 19.04 0.97
CA ASN A 345 11.05 19.41 2.19
C ASN A 345 11.32 20.91 2.31
N ASP A 346 10.99 21.68 1.28
CA ASP A 346 11.34 23.10 1.18
C ASP A 346 10.14 24.02 1.41
N ASP A 347 9.13 23.52 2.11
CA ASP A 347 7.85 24.16 2.47
C ASP A 347 7.11 24.82 1.29
N VAL A 348 7.35 24.38 0.06
CA VAL A 348 6.52 24.75 -1.08
C VAL A 348 5.06 24.33 -0.82
N ASN A 349 4.12 25.21 -1.16
CA ASN A 349 2.72 24.98 -0.90
C ASN A 349 2.03 24.42 -2.15
N PHE A 350 1.85 23.10 -2.19
CA PHE A 350 1.11 22.45 -3.27
C PHE A 350 -0.39 22.51 -3.07
N PRO A 351 -1.18 22.55 -4.17
CA PRO A 351 -2.63 22.46 -4.09
C PRO A 351 -3.03 21.14 -3.40
N SER A 352 -3.77 21.24 -2.31
CA SER A 352 -4.31 20.10 -1.58
C SER A 352 -5.83 20.17 -1.45
N ASP A 353 -6.47 19.03 -1.20
CA ASP A 353 -7.87 18.96 -0.80
C ASP A 353 -8.05 19.24 0.70
N ARG A 354 -9.28 19.10 1.22
CA ARG A 354 -9.59 19.32 2.64
C ARG A 354 -8.85 18.37 3.60
N LEU A 355 -8.43 17.21 3.10
CA LEU A 355 -7.69 16.20 3.86
C LEU A 355 -6.17 16.36 3.73
N GLY A 356 -5.70 17.33 2.94
CA GLY A 356 -4.28 17.53 2.67
C GLY A 356 -3.72 16.66 1.53
N ALA A 357 -4.57 15.95 0.78
CA ALA A 357 -4.15 15.15 -0.35
C ALA A 357 -3.78 16.03 -1.55
N ILE A 358 -2.58 15.85 -2.10
CA ILE A 358 -2.08 16.61 -3.26
C ILE A 358 -2.33 15.83 -4.55
N GLU A 359 -2.22 14.50 -4.48
CA GLU A 359 -2.46 13.60 -5.59
C GLU A 359 -3.91 13.78 -6.10
N GLY A 360 -4.07 13.90 -7.41
CA GLY A 360 -5.35 14.20 -8.05
C GLY A 360 -5.69 15.70 -8.13
N GLN A 361 -4.97 16.58 -7.44
CA GLN A 361 -5.20 18.02 -7.51
C GLN A 361 -4.60 18.65 -8.77
N MET A 362 -5.12 19.81 -9.16
CA MET A 362 -4.67 20.54 -10.34
C MET A 362 -3.46 21.41 -10.03
N CYS A 363 -2.34 21.13 -10.69
CA CYS A 363 -1.14 21.95 -10.65
C CYS A 363 -1.41 23.33 -11.27
N CYS A 364 -0.79 24.38 -10.71
CA CYS A 364 -0.93 25.75 -11.21
C CYS A 364 -0.46 25.84 -12.67
N ARG A 365 -1.25 26.47 -13.55
CA ARG A 365 -0.91 26.65 -14.97
C ARG A 365 0.41 27.40 -15.22
N ARG A 366 0.82 28.23 -14.26
CA ARG A 366 2.09 28.98 -14.32
C ARG A 366 3.26 28.23 -13.68
N TRP A 367 3.03 27.07 -13.07
CA TRP A 367 4.09 26.26 -12.47
C TRP A 367 4.93 25.58 -13.55
N THR A 368 6.21 25.37 -13.28
CA THR A 368 7.17 24.81 -14.26
C THR A 368 6.70 23.47 -14.85
N SER A 369 6.18 22.56 -14.00
CA SER A 369 5.66 21.25 -14.43
C SER A 369 4.40 21.36 -15.32
N ARG A 370 3.77 22.53 -15.41
CA ARG A 370 2.64 22.79 -16.32
C ARG A 370 3.09 23.52 -17.58
N VAL A 371 3.91 24.54 -17.44
CA VAL A 371 4.43 25.35 -18.55
C VAL A 371 5.26 24.50 -19.52
N VAL A 372 6.01 23.52 -19.02
CA VAL A 372 6.88 22.66 -19.84
C VAL A 372 6.13 21.90 -20.93
N PHE A 373 4.81 21.68 -20.82
CA PHE A 373 4.01 21.05 -21.87
C PHE A 373 3.79 21.95 -23.09
N ASP A 374 3.89 23.26 -22.95
CA ASP A 374 3.72 24.22 -24.05
C ASP A 374 5.05 24.55 -24.75
N ILE A 375 6.19 24.17 -24.16
CA ILE A 375 7.53 24.45 -24.71
C ILE A 375 7.83 23.49 -25.88
N PRO A 376 8.24 23.97 -27.07
CA PRO A 376 8.54 23.08 -28.21
C PRO A 376 9.70 22.12 -27.95
N ASP A 377 10.75 22.57 -27.25
CA ASP A 377 11.87 21.72 -26.87
C ASP A 377 11.47 20.80 -25.71
N LYS A 378 11.31 19.52 -26.03
CA LYS A 378 11.05 18.44 -25.06
C LYS A 378 12.30 17.65 -24.71
N PHE A 379 13.42 17.92 -25.38
CA PHE A 379 14.65 17.15 -25.21
C PHE A 379 15.45 17.68 -24.02
N ASN A 380 15.65 18.99 -23.97
CA ASN A 380 16.35 19.65 -22.89
C ASN A 380 15.43 19.91 -21.69
N PRO A 381 15.97 19.97 -20.47
CA PRO A 381 15.22 20.35 -19.30
C PRO A 381 14.85 21.83 -19.39
N TYR A 382 13.64 22.13 -18.97
CA TYR A 382 13.14 23.49 -18.87
C TYR A 382 13.37 24.03 -17.46
N TYR A 383 13.96 25.22 -17.36
CA TYR A 383 14.24 25.90 -16.10
C TYR A 383 13.36 27.15 -15.96
N GLN A 384 12.71 27.31 -14.81
CA GLN A 384 11.87 28.48 -14.53
C GLN A 384 11.86 28.82 -13.03
N TYR A 385 11.87 30.12 -12.73
CA TYR A 385 11.52 30.64 -11.41
C TYR A 385 10.02 30.87 -11.30
N THR A 386 9.40 30.42 -10.22
CA THR A 386 7.99 30.65 -9.93
C THR A 386 7.84 31.39 -8.61
N ASP A 387 7.33 32.62 -8.67
CA ASP A 387 6.99 33.40 -7.48
C ASP A 387 5.64 32.93 -6.93
N THR A 388 5.59 32.66 -5.63
CA THR A 388 4.38 32.26 -4.90
C THR A 388 4.16 33.19 -3.71
N GLY A 389 3.01 33.06 -3.03
CA GLY A 389 2.77 33.78 -1.77
C GLY A 389 3.75 33.39 -0.64
N ASN A 390 4.37 32.22 -0.70
CA ASN A 390 5.26 31.69 0.34
C ASN A 390 6.76 31.74 -0.06
N GLY A 391 7.09 32.42 -1.17
CA GLY A 391 8.46 32.58 -1.66
C GLY A 391 8.63 32.24 -3.13
N THR A 392 9.86 32.41 -3.62
CA THR A 392 10.26 32.10 -5.00
C THR A 392 10.95 30.75 -5.05
N PHE A 393 10.51 29.91 -5.99
CA PHE A 393 11.05 28.58 -6.20
C PHE A 393 11.62 28.45 -7.60
N TRP A 394 12.78 27.83 -7.74
CA TRP A 394 13.35 27.45 -9.03
C TRP A 394 13.06 25.98 -9.28
N CYS A 395 12.67 25.61 -10.50
CA CYS A 395 12.46 24.21 -10.87
C CYS A 395 13.10 23.89 -12.21
N THR A 396 13.63 22.67 -12.31
CA THR A 396 13.94 22.01 -13.57
C THR A 396 12.82 21.01 -13.88
N ALA A 397 12.36 20.93 -15.14
CA ALA A 397 11.32 20.00 -15.56
C ALA A 397 11.60 19.39 -16.92
N ARG A 398 11.22 18.13 -17.10
CA ARG A 398 11.30 17.42 -18.39
C ARG A 398 9.98 16.69 -18.65
N VAL A 399 9.59 16.60 -19.92
CA VAL A 399 8.43 15.82 -20.36
C VAL A 399 8.88 14.42 -20.75
N GLU A 400 8.21 13.42 -20.19
CA GLU A 400 8.34 12.01 -20.53
C GLU A 400 6.99 11.48 -21.02
N ALA A 401 7.00 10.78 -22.16
CA ALA A 401 5.77 10.20 -22.71
C ALA A 401 5.51 8.82 -22.10
N SER A 402 4.28 8.57 -21.64
CA SER A 402 3.83 7.27 -21.11
C SER A 402 2.70 6.67 -21.96
N SER A 403 2.27 5.46 -21.64
CA SER A 403 1.10 4.80 -22.25
C SER A 403 -0.23 5.50 -21.92
N GLU A 404 -0.28 6.29 -20.85
CA GLU A 404 -1.49 6.99 -20.38
C GLU A 404 -1.51 8.48 -20.77
N GLY A 405 -0.47 8.96 -21.47
CA GLY A 405 -0.30 10.37 -21.84
C GLY A 405 1.09 10.90 -21.49
N ALA A 406 1.37 12.15 -21.83
CA ALA A 406 2.62 12.79 -21.43
C ALA A 406 2.59 13.20 -19.95
N HIS A 407 3.70 13.01 -19.26
CA HIS A 407 3.91 13.49 -17.90
C HIS A 407 5.13 14.40 -17.86
N SER A 408 5.09 15.40 -17.01
CA SER A 408 6.26 16.18 -16.64
C SER A 408 6.78 15.69 -15.30
N VAL A 409 8.11 15.57 -15.20
CA VAL A 409 8.82 15.31 -13.96
C VAL A 409 9.66 16.52 -13.66
N SER A 410 9.59 17.02 -12.43
CA SER A 410 10.31 18.22 -12.03
C SER A 410 10.88 18.11 -10.62
N VAL A 411 12.06 18.67 -10.43
CA VAL A 411 12.68 18.90 -9.13
C VAL A 411 12.87 20.39 -8.96
N GLY A 412 12.59 20.91 -7.77
CA GLY A 412 12.80 22.32 -7.47
C GLY A 412 13.33 22.57 -6.08
N VAL A 413 13.76 23.80 -5.88
CA VAL A 413 14.36 24.32 -4.64
C VAL A 413 13.92 25.77 -4.40
N ARG A 414 14.15 26.25 -3.18
CA ARG A 414 14.03 27.67 -2.86
C ARG A 414 15.05 28.50 -3.63
N PHE A 415 14.72 29.79 -3.83
CA PHE A 415 15.60 30.75 -4.49
C PHE A 415 17.04 30.75 -3.94
N ASP A 416 17.21 30.74 -2.62
CA ASP A 416 18.53 30.82 -1.96
C ASP A 416 19.47 29.64 -2.25
N ASP A 417 18.89 28.48 -2.58
CA ASP A 417 19.60 27.24 -2.91
C ASP A 417 19.86 27.08 -4.41
N THR A 418 19.23 27.92 -5.25
CA THR A 418 19.36 27.84 -6.71
C THR A 418 20.81 28.12 -7.16
N LYS A 419 21.60 28.83 -6.35
CA LYS A 419 23.03 29.09 -6.59
C LYS A 419 23.86 27.83 -6.88
N TRP A 420 23.43 26.66 -6.41
CA TRP A 420 24.15 25.40 -6.59
C TRP A 420 23.86 24.69 -7.92
N PHE A 421 22.82 25.10 -8.65
CA PHE A 421 22.30 24.36 -9.81
C PHE A 421 22.70 24.98 -11.15
N VAL A 422 22.82 24.12 -12.16
CA VAL A 422 22.86 24.51 -13.59
C VAL A 422 21.47 25.02 -14.00
N GLY A 423 21.42 26.01 -14.90
CA GLY A 423 20.16 26.60 -15.36
C GLY A 423 19.60 27.70 -14.47
N ARG A 424 20.34 28.11 -13.42
CA ARG A 424 19.97 29.24 -12.54
C ARG A 424 19.89 30.59 -13.27
N GLU A 425 20.61 30.76 -14.38
CA GLU A 425 20.63 32.00 -15.17
C GLU A 425 19.38 32.16 -16.05
N THR A 426 18.41 31.25 -15.95
CA THR A 426 17.16 31.30 -16.72
C THR A 426 16.41 32.62 -16.49
N THR A 427 15.93 33.21 -17.56
CA THR A 427 15.06 34.40 -17.53
C THR A 427 13.58 34.05 -17.45
N ASN A 428 13.24 32.76 -17.56
CA ASN A 428 11.86 32.30 -17.49
C ASN A 428 11.31 32.49 -16.08
N ARG A 429 10.21 33.24 -15.97
CA ARG A 429 9.57 33.54 -14.69
C ARG A 429 8.05 33.41 -14.77
N GLY A 430 7.48 32.69 -13.81
CA GLY A 430 6.04 32.54 -13.61
C GLY A 430 5.61 33.16 -12.28
N VAL A 431 4.37 33.60 -12.20
CA VAL A 431 3.75 34.06 -10.94
C VAL A 431 2.56 33.18 -10.64
N SER A 432 2.61 32.46 -9.52
CA SER A 432 1.54 31.63 -9.01
C SER A 432 0.81 32.35 -7.87
N ARG A 433 -0.43 32.74 -8.13
CA ARG A 433 -1.31 33.40 -7.14
C ARG A 433 -2.11 32.40 -6.29
N HIS A 434 -1.73 31.12 -6.28
CA HIS A 434 -2.51 30.03 -5.69
C HIS A 434 -2.73 30.17 -4.18
N ALA A 435 -1.84 30.87 -3.47
CA ALA A 435 -1.94 31.10 -2.03
C ALA A 435 -2.96 32.19 -1.63
N VAL A 436 -3.42 33.02 -2.58
CA VAL A 436 -4.21 34.22 -2.28
C VAL A 436 -5.58 34.18 -2.95
N GLU A 437 -5.73 33.51 -4.10
CA GLU A 437 -7.00 33.41 -4.83
C GLU A 437 -7.11 32.11 -5.66
N VAL A 438 -8.35 31.76 -6.02
CA VAL A 438 -8.82 30.56 -6.75
C VAL A 438 -8.37 30.55 -8.23
N CYS A 439 -7.10 30.78 -8.52
CA CYS A 439 -6.61 31.14 -9.85
C CYS A 439 -6.70 30.01 -10.90
N CYS A 440 -6.48 28.74 -10.52
CA CYS A 440 -6.51 27.61 -11.48
C CYS A 440 -7.71 26.67 -11.32
N ARG A 441 -8.51 26.85 -10.26
CA ARG A 441 -9.71 26.02 -9.97
C ARG A 441 -11.01 26.64 -10.51
N ARG A 442 -11.01 27.94 -10.80
CA ARG A 442 -12.13 28.66 -11.44
C ARG A 442 -11.64 29.33 -12.72
N ALA A 443 -12.50 29.37 -13.73
CA ALA A 443 -12.23 30.16 -14.92
C ALA A 443 -12.29 31.67 -14.55
N PRO A 444 -11.56 32.55 -15.27
CA PRO A 444 -11.77 33.99 -15.18
C PRO A 444 -13.25 34.35 -15.36
N ALA A 445 -13.74 35.36 -14.62
CA ALA A 445 -15.16 35.71 -14.57
C ALA A 445 -15.73 36.08 -15.95
N GLU A 446 -14.91 36.68 -16.81
CA GLU A 446 -15.28 37.03 -18.19
C GLU A 446 -15.48 35.77 -19.04
N LEU A 447 -14.59 34.78 -18.93
CA LEU A 447 -14.74 33.51 -19.65
C LEU A 447 -15.88 32.67 -19.08
N GLU A 448 -16.05 32.69 -17.75
CA GLU A 448 -17.11 31.94 -17.09
C GLU A 448 -18.49 32.51 -17.42
N SER A 449 -18.66 33.84 -17.42
CA SER A 449 -19.94 34.46 -17.81
C SER A 449 -20.29 34.23 -19.28
N GLN A 450 -19.29 34.18 -20.16
CA GLN A 450 -19.51 33.91 -21.58
C GLN A 450 -19.87 32.45 -21.87
N TRP A 451 -19.20 31.49 -21.20
CA TRP A 451 -19.24 30.08 -21.63
C TRP A 451 -19.94 29.13 -20.66
N ARG A 452 -20.22 29.51 -19.41
CA ARG A 452 -20.80 28.59 -18.39
C ARG A 452 -22.06 27.87 -18.89
N ASP A 453 -22.98 28.63 -19.47
CA ASP A 453 -24.27 28.10 -19.95
C ASP A 453 -24.23 27.73 -21.45
N GLN A 454 -23.11 27.98 -22.13
CA GLN A 454 -22.93 27.79 -23.57
C GLN A 454 -21.94 26.68 -23.93
N ALA A 455 -21.33 26.03 -22.94
CA ALA A 455 -20.36 24.96 -23.13
C ALA A 455 -20.82 23.68 -22.45
N TRP A 456 -21.00 22.61 -23.24
CA TRP A 456 -21.26 21.26 -22.71
C TRP A 456 -20.09 20.34 -23.06
N PRO A 457 -19.21 20.01 -22.09
CA PRO A 457 -18.08 19.13 -22.38
C PRO A 457 -18.55 17.69 -22.55
N ASN A 458 -18.17 17.04 -23.66
CA ASN A 458 -18.20 15.58 -23.75
C ASN A 458 -16.89 15.05 -23.15
N VAL A 459 -16.96 14.51 -21.94
CA VAL A 459 -15.78 14.14 -21.15
C VAL A 459 -15.18 12.84 -21.70
N ARG A 460 -13.88 12.84 -21.99
CA ARG A 460 -13.14 11.59 -22.16
C ARG A 460 -13.00 10.93 -20.80
N THR A 461 -13.80 9.90 -20.52
CA THR A 461 -13.69 9.17 -19.26
C THR A 461 -12.36 8.41 -19.21
N PRO A 462 -11.46 8.70 -18.26
CA PRO A 462 -10.26 7.91 -18.07
C PRO A 462 -10.68 6.46 -17.79
N ARG A 463 -10.02 5.49 -18.44
CA ARG A 463 -10.31 4.04 -18.27
C ARG A 463 -10.33 3.60 -16.80
N THR A 464 -9.57 4.29 -15.95
CA THR A 464 -9.40 4.03 -14.51
C THR A 464 -10.48 4.63 -13.60
N LEU A 465 -11.32 5.57 -14.08
CA LEU A 465 -12.36 6.21 -13.24
C LEU A 465 -13.62 5.36 -13.07
N LEU A 466 -13.83 4.38 -13.97
CA LEU A 466 -14.97 3.46 -13.95
C LEU A 466 -14.59 1.99 -13.68
N ALA A 467 -13.29 1.68 -13.73
CA ALA A 467 -12.80 0.37 -13.34
C ALA A 467 -12.64 0.36 -11.82
N THR A 468 -13.50 -0.37 -11.11
CA THR A 468 -13.15 -0.89 -9.80
C THR A 468 -11.82 -1.63 -9.95
N LEU A 469 -10.82 -1.30 -9.13
CA LEU A 469 -9.55 -2.03 -9.12
C LEU A 469 -9.89 -3.53 -8.99
N PRO A 470 -9.29 -4.41 -9.82
CA PRO A 470 -9.45 -5.85 -9.69
C PRO A 470 -9.26 -6.28 -8.23
N THR A 471 -10.21 -7.09 -7.77
CA THR A 471 -10.36 -7.57 -6.39
C THR A 471 -9.24 -8.53 -6.02
N GLY A 472 -8.65 -8.35 -4.85
CA GLY A 472 -7.57 -9.18 -4.33
C GLY A 472 -6.61 -8.38 -3.43
N SER A 473 -5.76 -9.08 -2.67
CA SER A 473 -4.82 -8.46 -1.73
C SER A 473 -3.78 -7.56 -2.39
N PHE A 474 -3.53 -7.78 -3.70
CA PHE A 474 -2.81 -6.85 -4.57
C PHE A 474 -3.79 -6.21 -5.55
N PRO A 475 -4.11 -4.91 -5.40
CA PRO A 475 -5.07 -4.25 -6.27
C PRO A 475 -4.62 -4.33 -7.73
N GLY A 476 -5.44 -4.93 -8.59
CA GLY A 476 -5.13 -5.03 -10.03
C GLY A 476 -4.57 -6.36 -10.52
N VAL A 477 -4.27 -7.33 -9.64
CA VAL A 477 -3.70 -8.63 -10.01
C VAL A 477 -4.78 -9.71 -10.04
N ASP A 478 -4.87 -10.45 -11.15
CA ASP A 478 -5.69 -11.68 -11.22
C ASP A 478 -4.86 -12.85 -10.68
N THR A 479 -5.28 -13.40 -9.54
CA THR A 479 -4.58 -14.50 -8.86
C THR A 479 -4.69 -15.82 -9.62
N THR A 480 -5.77 -16.02 -10.39
CA THR A 480 -5.96 -17.25 -11.17
C THR A 480 -4.96 -17.29 -12.31
N ASP A 481 -4.89 -16.21 -13.10
CA ASP A 481 -3.91 -16.07 -14.19
C ASP A 481 -2.47 -16.24 -13.68
N LEU A 482 -2.16 -15.70 -12.49
CA LEU A 482 -0.85 -15.83 -11.86
C LEU A 482 -0.51 -17.28 -11.52
N TYR A 483 -1.44 -18.02 -10.91
CA TYR A 483 -1.21 -19.41 -10.51
C TYR A 483 -1.16 -20.35 -11.71
N GLU A 484 -2.02 -20.15 -12.72
CA GLU A 484 -1.96 -20.89 -13.97
C GLU A 484 -0.63 -20.67 -14.71
N PHE A 485 -0.13 -19.43 -14.74
CA PHE A 485 1.18 -19.10 -15.30
C PHE A 485 2.31 -19.82 -14.57
N LEU A 486 2.29 -19.83 -13.22
CA LEU A 486 3.30 -20.49 -12.41
C LEU A 486 3.30 -22.01 -12.62
N GLU A 487 2.11 -22.64 -12.68
CA GLU A 487 1.98 -24.08 -12.95
C GLU A 487 2.50 -24.43 -14.35
N ALA A 488 2.22 -23.59 -15.36
CA ALA A 488 2.70 -23.81 -16.73
C ALA A 488 4.23 -23.70 -16.85
N HIS A 489 4.86 -22.82 -16.07
CA HIS A 489 6.29 -22.54 -16.11
C HIS A 489 7.12 -23.26 -15.05
N ALA A 490 6.47 -23.99 -14.15
CA ALA A 490 7.13 -24.82 -13.16
C ALA A 490 8.04 -25.84 -13.88
N PRO A 491 9.26 -26.09 -13.36
CA PRO A 491 10.07 -27.19 -13.87
C PRO A 491 9.27 -28.49 -13.80
N ARG A 492 9.12 -29.17 -14.94
CA ARG A 492 8.64 -30.54 -14.97
C ARG A 492 9.79 -31.45 -14.57
N ASP A 493 9.55 -32.29 -13.56
CA ASP A 493 10.49 -33.33 -13.11
C ASP A 493 10.84 -34.34 -14.22
#